data_AF-A0A8W7PT19-F1
#
_entry.id   AF-A0A8W7PT19-F1
#
_cell.length_a   1.000
_cell.length_b   1.000
_cell.length_c   1.000
_cell.angle_alpha   90.00
_cell.angle_beta   90.00
_cell.angle_gamma   90.00
#
_symmetry.space_group_name_H-M   'P 1'
#
loop_
_entity.id
_entity.type
_entity.pdbx_description
1 polymer ?
#
loop_
_entity_poly.entity_id
_entity_poly.type
_entity_poly.pdbx_seq_one_letter_code
_entity_poly.pdbx_strand_id
1 'polypeptide(L)'
;MKEVQDQLEVEQYFSKLYKTQYNELRDEMKDRMRQLQKLDDERSNIMHQLQLANARADTEALARSIAEETVADLEKEKTMKELELKDLLTKHRNELMAKEALVTSLKDAEAELKKSLGNKEYELEDVLQQSKKQQEELYRLKYELGELDKCRAKLVNETILKQQAVNKLAEIMNRKDNNLTGKQKMKVNSTAELRKKEKESKRLQQELSVERAKYDEMCQKHNETVSLLARQIDVNTKLQMEIDCKATEIEHLQMKLIETASLSSVDNDMMEENQDSIFEGWLSVPNKQNIKRHGWKRQFVVVSPKRIIFYSSELDKQNTSDPLLIIDLRYERTSDGSNEVSAQEPVPESAPELNLISVS
;
A
#
# COMPACT_ATOMS: atom_id res chain seq x y z
N MET A 1 -119.09 -67.03 43.08
CA MET A 1 -119.15 -66.47 41.71
C MET A 1 -118.90 -64.96 41.71
N LYS A 2 -119.71 -64.16 42.41
CA LYS A 2 -119.53 -62.69 42.46
C LYS A 2 -118.19 -62.22 43.08
N GLU A 3 -117.81 -62.75 44.24
CA GLU A 3 -116.54 -62.38 44.90
C GLU A 3 -115.30 -62.71 44.04
N VAL A 4 -115.32 -63.83 43.33
CA VAL A 4 -114.23 -64.23 42.41
C VAL A 4 -114.18 -63.29 41.19
N GLN A 5 -115.32 -62.79 40.74
CA GLN A 5 -115.40 -61.81 39.65
C GLN A 5 -114.91 -60.43 40.09
N ASP A 6 -115.32 -59.96 41.28
CA ASP A 6 -114.85 -58.70 41.86
C ASP A 6 -113.32 -58.75 42.08
N GLN A 7 -112.80 -59.90 42.55
CA GLN A 7 -111.36 -60.09 42.71
C GLN A 7 -110.61 -60.14 41.37
N LEU A 8 -111.18 -60.76 40.34
CA LEU A 8 -110.62 -60.72 38.99
C LEU A 8 -110.59 -59.29 38.42
N GLU A 9 -111.62 -58.48 38.64
CA GLU A 9 -111.66 -57.07 38.21
C GLU A 9 -110.60 -56.22 38.90
N VAL A 10 -110.40 -56.44 40.22
CA VAL A 10 -109.34 -55.78 40.99
C VAL A 10 -107.95 -56.17 40.48
N GLU A 11 -107.70 -57.46 40.23
CA GLU A 11 -106.44 -57.94 39.65
C GLU A 11 -106.19 -57.40 38.24
N GLN A 12 -107.24 -57.32 37.41
CA GLN A 12 -107.16 -56.71 36.08
C GLN A 12 -106.81 -55.21 36.16
N TYR A 13 -107.35 -54.50 37.14
CA TYR A 13 -107.02 -53.10 37.40
C TYR A 13 -105.55 -52.92 37.79
N PHE A 14 -105.05 -53.71 38.76
CA PHE A 14 -103.64 -53.68 39.15
C PHE A 14 -102.71 -54.06 38.00
N SER A 15 -103.05 -55.09 37.23
CA SER A 15 -102.29 -55.48 36.03
C SER A 15 -102.17 -54.33 35.02
N LYS A 16 -103.27 -53.60 34.80
CA LYS A 16 -103.28 -52.42 33.90
C LYS A 16 -102.40 -51.30 34.44
N LEU A 17 -102.47 -51.02 35.75
CA LEU A 17 -101.65 -49.99 36.39
C LEU A 17 -100.16 -50.33 36.33
N TYR A 18 -99.76 -51.55 36.68
CA TYR A 18 -98.37 -52.00 36.59
C TYR A 18 -97.84 -51.97 35.16
N LYS A 19 -98.67 -52.32 34.17
CA LYS A 19 -98.29 -52.23 32.75
C LYS A 19 -98.06 -50.78 32.30
N THR A 20 -98.88 -49.84 32.77
CA THR A 20 -98.67 -48.40 32.50
C THR A 20 -97.38 -47.91 33.13
N GLN A 21 -97.19 -48.17 34.44
CA GLN A 21 -95.96 -47.77 35.15
C GLN A 21 -94.70 -48.37 34.49
N TYR A 22 -94.76 -49.64 34.08
CA TYR A 22 -93.66 -50.26 33.35
C TYR A 22 -93.35 -49.55 32.02
N ASN A 23 -94.39 -49.19 31.24
CA ASN A 23 -94.19 -48.48 29.98
C ASN A 23 -93.63 -47.06 30.19
N GLU A 24 -94.13 -46.33 31.19
CA GLU A 24 -93.62 -45.01 31.57
C GLU A 24 -92.14 -45.07 31.97
N LEU A 25 -91.78 -45.97 32.88
CA LEU A 25 -90.39 -46.18 33.29
C LEU A 25 -89.50 -46.60 32.11
N ARG A 26 -90.00 -47.46 31.22
CA ARG A 26 -89.28 -47.88 30.02
C ARG A 26 -89.03 -46.71 29.07
N ASP A 27 -90.03 -45.85 28.87
CA ASP A 27 -89.90 -44.73 27.95
C ASP A 27 -89.06 -43.60 28.56
N GLU A 28 -89.16 -43.35 29.88
CA GLU A 28 -88.19 -42.53 30.63
C GLU A 28 -86.76 -43.05 30.51
N MET A 29 -86.56 -44.36 30.64
CA MET A 29 -85.24 -44.98 30.49
C MET A 29 -84.68 -44.75 29.08
N LYS A 30 -85.50 -44.88 28.03
CA LYS A 30 -85.08 -44.58 26.65
C LYS A 30 -84.71 -43.13 26.46
N ASP A 31 -85.47 -42.20 27.03
CA ASP A 31 -85.17 -40.78 26.91
C ASP A 31 -83.90 -40.39 27.67
N ARG A 32 -83.67 -40.97 28.86
CA ARG A 32 -82.39 -40.85 29.58
C ARG A 32 -81.22 -41.41 28.78
N MET A 33 -81.39 -42.57 28.12
CA MET A 33 -80.35 -43.14 27.24
C MET A 33 -80.03 -42.23 26.05
N ARG A 34 -81.04 -41.60 25.43
CA ARG A 34 -80.82 -40.63 24.35
C ARG A 34 -80.09 -39.38 24.82
N GLN A 35 -80.42 -38.89 26.02
CA GLN A 35 -79.71 -37.75 26.62
C GLN A 35 -78.26 -38.10 26.93
N LEU A 36 -78.00 -39.28 27.50
CA LEU A 36 -76.65 -39.77 27.74
C LEU A 36 -75.82 -39.86 26.46
N GLN A 37 -76.40 -40.36 25.37
CA GLN A 37 -75.70 -40.41 24.08
C GLN A 37 -75.32 -39.02 23.57
N LYS A 38 -76.24 -38.04 23.62
CA LYS A 38 -75.95 -36.66 23.21
C LYS A 38 -74.81 -36.05 24.03
N LEU A 39 -74.84 -36.25 25.34
CA LEU A 39 -73.77 -35.77 26.22
C LEU A 39 -72.43 -36.47 25.91
N ASP A 40 -72.44 -37.75 25.54
CA ASP A 40 -71.25 -38.48 25.14
C ASP A 40 -70.67 -37.94 23.82
N ASP A 41 -71.52 -37.69 22.83
CA ASP A 41 -71.14 -37.09 21.54
C ASP A 41 -70.59 -35.66 21.73
N GLU A 42 -71.24 -34.84 22.54
CA GLU A 42 -70.78 -33.49 22.90
C GLU A 42 -69.44 -33.53 23.64
N ARG A 43 -69.28 -34.44 24.62
CA ARG A 43 -68.02 -34.64 25.33
C ARG A 43 -66.90 -35.02 24.36
N SER A 44 -67.16 -35.92 23.43
CA SER A 44 -66.19 -36.35 22.41
C SER A 44 -65.80 -35.19 21.48
N ASN A 45 -66.77 -34.37 21.06
CA ASN A 45 -66.50 -33.22 20.20
C ASN A 45 -65.67 -32.15 20.93
N ILE A 46 -66.01 -31.83 22.18
CA ILE A 46 -65.25 -30.88 23.00
C ILE A 46 -63.83 -31.39 23.24
N MET A 47 -63.66 -32.69 23.53
CA MET A 47 -62.35 -33.31 23.71
C MET A 47 -61.48 -33.16 22.45
N HIS A 48 -62.05 -33.37 21.26
CA HIS A 48 -61.32 -33.18 20.01
C HIS A 48 -60.93 -31.71 19.77
N GLN A 49 -61.84 -30.76 20.03
CA GLN A 49 -61.54 -29.33 19.93
C GLN A 49 -60.43 -28.90 20.90
N LEU A 50 -60.44 -29.43 22.12
CA LEU A 50 -59.40 -29.17 23.12
C LEU A 50 -58.03 -29.70 22.65
N GLN A 51 -58.00 -30.90 22.06
CA GLN A 51 -56.75 -31.46 21.52
C GLN A 51 -56.18 -30.61 20.37
N LEU A 52 -57.05 -30.12 19.47
CA LEU A 52 -56.67 -29.21 18.39
C LEU A 52 -56.15 -27.87 18.93
N ALA A 53 -56.83 -27.31 19.94
CA ALA A 53 -56.42 -26.06 20.57
C ALA A 53 -55.06 -26.22 21.27
N ASN A 54 -54.83 -27.34 21.96
CA ASN A 54 -53.56 -27.63 22.62
C ASN A 54 -52.41 -27.72 21.60
N ALA A 55 -52.60 -28.50 20.53
CA ALA A 55 -51.60 -28.61 19.47
C ALA A 55 -51.27 -27.25 18.82
N ARG A 56 -52.29 -26.39 18.61
CA ARG A 56 -52.07 -25.03 18.11
C ARG A 56 -51.27 -24.17 19.09
N ALA A 57 -51.60 -24.22 20.38
CA ALA A 57 -50.86 -23.49 21.41
C ALA A 57 -49.39 -23.93 21.47
N ASP A 58 -49.12 -25.23 21.37
CA ASP A 58 -47.76 -25.77 21.33
C ASP A 58 -46.98 -25.25 20.11
N THR A 59 -47.61 -25.24 18.92
CA THR A 59 -46.98 -24.70 17.70
C THR A 59 -46.74 -23.20 17.76
N GLU A 60 -47.65 -22.43 18.36
CA GLU A 60 -47.48 -20.99 18.52
C GLU A 60 -46.38 -20.68 19.54
N ALA A 61 -46.29 -21.44 20.64
CA ALA A 61 -45.22 -21.30 21.61
C ALA A 61 -43.84 -21.55 20.99
N LEU A 62 -43.71 -22.57 20.14
CA LEU A 62 -42.48 -22.84 19.39
C LEU A 62 -42.15 -21.68 18.43
N ALA A 63 -43.13 -21.23 17.63
CA ALA A 63 -42.93 -20.13 16.69
C ALA A 63 -42.53 -18.83 17.39
N ARG A 64 -43.14 -18.53 18.55
CA ARG A 64 -42.78 -17.39 19.39
C ARG A 64 -41.35 -17.52 19.92
N SER A 65 -40.95 -18.69 20.43
CA SER A 65 -39.58 -18.93 20.90
C SER A 65 -38.53 -18.72 19.80
N ILE A 66 -38.77 -19.22 18.59
CA ILE A 66 -37.87 -19.04 17.44
C ILE A 66 -37.77 -17.56 17.06
N ALA A 67 -38.91 -16.85 17.04
CA ALA A 67 -38.93 -15.42 16.73
C ALA A 67 -38.19 -14.59 17.79
N GLU A 68 -38.36 -14.90 19.08
CA GLU A 68 -37.67 -14.25 20.18
C GLU A 68 -36.15 -14.45 20.11
N GLU A 69 -35.68 -15.67 19.81
CA GLU A 69 -34.26 -15.96 19.61
C GLU A 69 -33.69 -15.20 18.41
N THR A 70 -34.41 -15.18 17.28
CA THR A 70 -34.01 -14.43 16.08
C THR A 70 -33.89 -12.93 16.36
N VAL A 71 -34.83 -12.36 17.13
CA VAL A 71 -34.76 -10.94 17.53
C VAL A 71 -33.55 -10.67 18.42
N ALA A 72 -33.26 -11.55 19.39
CA ALA A 72 -32.10 -11.41 20.26
C ALA A 72 -30.77 -11.45 19.48
N ASP A 73 -30.66 -12.35 18.50
CA ASP A 73 -29.49 -12.42 17.62
C ASP A 73 -29.31 -11.15 16.77
N LEU A 74 -30.40 -10.64 16.20
CA LEU A 74 -30.39 -9.38 15.44
C LEU A 74 -30.03 -8.17 16.31
N GLU A 75 -30.50 -8.11 17.55
CA GLU A 75 -30.13 -7.05 18.50
C GLU A 75 -28.65 -7.10 18.86
N LYS A 76 -28.09 -8.31 19.01
CA LYS A 76 -26.64 -8.50 19.23
C LYS A 76 -25.82 -8.09 18.00
N GLU A 77 -26.22 -8.49 16.80
CA GLU A 77 -25.55 -8.08 15.56
C GLU A 77 -25.60 -6.56 15.38
N LYS A 78 -26.77 -5.95 15.60
CA LYS A 78 -26.94 -4.49 15.57
C LYS A 78 -25.97 -3.80 16.53
N THR A 79 -25.89 -4.27 17.77
CA THR A 79 -24.99 -3.70 18.78
C THR A 79 -23.52 -3.81 18.35
N MET A 80 -23.12 -4.96 17.79
CA MET A 80 -21.77 -5.17 17.28
C MET A 80 -21.45 -4.21 16.12
N LYS A 81 -22.37 -4.05 15.17
CA LYS A 81 -22.23 -3.13 14.02
C LYS A 81 -22.19 -1.67 14.45
N GLU A 82 -22.96 -1.28 15.46
CA GLU A 82 -22.91 0.07 16.02
C GLU A 82 -21.55 0.39 16.66
N LEU A 83 -20.95 -0.59 17.35
CA LEU A 83 -19.60 -0.45 17.91
C LEU A 83 -18.53 -0.36 16.82
N GLU A 84 -18.56 -1.25 15.82
CA GLU A 84 -17.65 -1.21 14.67
C GLU A 84 -17.71 0.13 13.93
N LEU A 85 -18.92 0.65 13.68
CA LEU A 85 -19.13 1.94 13.04
C LEU A 85 -18.56 3.09 13.88
N LYS A 86 -18.77 3.05 15.19
CA LYS A 86 -18.27 4.08 16.12
C LYS A 86 -16.74 4.11 16.12
N ASP A 87 -16.10 2.95 16.18
CA ASP A 87 -14.63 2.82 16.15
C ASP A 87 -14.07 3.33 14.81
N LEU A 88 -14.71 2.99 13.69
CA LEU A 88 -14.31 3.47 12.37
C LEU A 88 -14.44 5.00 12.26
N LEU A 89 -15.54 5.57 12.75
CA LEU A 89 -15.75 7.02 12.77
C LEU A 89 -14.71 7.73 13.63
N THR A 90 -14.38 7.19 14.81
CA THR A 90 -13.33 7.75 15.67
C THR A 90 -11.96 7.68 15.00
N LYS A 91 -11.63 6.55 14.34
CA LYS A 91 -10.39 6.40 13.58
C LYS A 91 -10.30 7.41 12.44
N HIS A 92 -11.33 7.53 11.60
CA HIS A 92 -11.37 8.51 10.51
C HIS A 92 -11.27 9.95 11.01
N ARG A 93 -11.93 10.29 12.12
CA ARG A 93 -11.81 11.61 12.75
C ARG A 93 -10.38 11.90 13.19
N ASN A 94 -9.71 10.94 13.81
CA ASN A 94 -8.31 11.09 14.24
C ASN A 94 -7.35 11.22 13.05
N GLU A 95 -7.55 10.43 11.99
CA GLU A 95 -6.78 10.54 10.75
C GLU A 95 -6.98 11.89 10.06
N LEU A 96 -8.20 12.42 10.05
CA LEU A 96 -8.50 13.74 9.50
C LEU A 96 -7.76 14.82 10.29
N MET A 97 -7.85 14.81 11.62
CA MET A 97 -7.13 15.76 12.48
C MET A 97 -5.61 15.67 12.28
N ALA A 98 -5.05 14.47 12.13
CA ALA A 98 -3.63 14.28 11.84
C ALA A 98 -3.22 14.84 10.48
N LYS A 99 -4.04 14.62 9.44
CA LYS A 99 -3.82 15.19 8.10
C LYS A 99 -3.93 16.72 8.12
N GLU A 100 -4.88 17.29 8.85
CA GLU A 100 -5.01 18.75 9.02
C GLU A 100 -3.79 19.36 9.72
N ALA A 101 -3.29 18.71 10.77
CA ALA A 101 -2.07 19.11 11.44
C ALA A 101 -0.85 19.06 10.50
N LEU A 102 -0.71 17.99 9.71
CA LEU A 102 0.35 17.86 8.71
C LEU A 102 0.26 18.93 7.63
N VAL A 103 -0.94 19.20 7.10
CA VAL A 103 -1.17 20.26 6.11
C VAL A 103 -0.78 21.62 6.67
N THR A 104 -1.11 21.90 7.93
CA THR A 104 -0.73 23.15 8.60
C THR A 104 0.79 23.26 8.71
N SER A 105 1.48 22.21 9.16
CA SER A 105 2.94 22.19 9.25
C SER A 105 3.62 22.35 7.89
N LEU A 106 3.08 21.75 6.83
CA LEU A 106 3.60 21.91 5.47
C LEU A 106 3.42 23.34 4.96
N LYS A 107 2.28 23.99 5.26
CA LYS A 107 2.06 25.40 4.91
C LYS A 107 3.04 26.33 5.63
N ASP A 108 3.33 26.07 6.90
CA ASP A 108 4.31 26.85 7.66
C ASP A 108 5.72 26.66 7.09
N ALA A 109 6.11 25.44 6.75
CA ALA A 109 7.39 25.15 6.10
C ALA A 109 7.50 25.81 4.71
N GLU A 110 6.43 25.78 3.92
CA GLU A 110 6.36 26.45 2.62
C GLU A 110 6.54 27.97 2.77
N ALA A 111 5.89 28.57 3.78
CA ALA A 111 6.02 30.00 4.06
C ALA A 111 7.45 30.37 4.46
N GLU A 112 8.11 29.57 5.32
CA GLU A 112 9.50 29.79 5.73
C GLU A 112 10.47 29.65 4.55
N LEU A 113 10.27 28.65 3.69
CA LEU A 113 11.07 28.46 2.47
C LEU A 113 10.89 29.63 1.49
N LYS A 114 9.67 30.12 1.28
CA LYS A 114 9.41 31.30 0.44
C LYS A 114 10.13 32.54 0.98
N LYS A 115 10.10 32.74 2.30
CA LYS A 115 10.82 33.84 2.95
C LYS A 115 12.33 33.71 2.78
N SER A 116 12.88 32.52 2.99
CA SER A 116 14.31 32.24 2.80
C SER A 116 14.74 32.45 1.34
N LEU A 117 13.92 32.01 0.37
CA LEU A 117 14.16 32.25 -1.04
C LEU A 117 14.20 33.74 -1.36
N GLY A 118 13.22 34.52 -0.88
CA GLY A 118 13.20 35.97 -1.07
C GLY A 118 14.44 36.68 -0.48
N ASN A 119 14.92 36.21 0.68
CA ASN A 119 16.17 36.72 1.26
C ASN A 119 17.38 36.39 0.37
N LYS A 120 17.44 35.18 -0.19
CA LYS A 120 18.52 34.77 -1.11
C LYS A 120 18.49 35.53 -2.43
N GLU A 121 17.32 35.85 -2.96
CA GLU A 121 17.15 36.71 -4.12
C GLU A 121 17.69 38.12 -3.84
N TYR A 122 17.41 38.67 -2.66
CA TYR A 122 17.94 39.98 -2.25
C TYR A 122 19.47 39.96 -2.09
N GLU A 123 20.04 38.95 -1.42
CA GLU A 123 21.49 38.77 -1.30
C GLU A 123 22.17 38.64 -2.68
N LEU A 124 21.54 37.90 -3.60
CA LEU A 124 22.05 37.72 -4.96
C LEU A 124 22.07 39.04 -5.73
N GLU A 125 21.01 39.84 -5.64
CA GLU A 125 20.92 41.16 -6.29
C GLU A 125 21.97 42.13 -5.73
N ASP A 126 22.19 42.15 -4.41
CA ASP A 126 23.22 42.98 -3.78
C ASP A 126 24.64 42.59 -4.25
N VAL A 127 24.94 41.30 -4.30
CA VAL A 127 26.22 40.79 -4.82
C VAL A 127 26.40 41.11 -6.31
N LEU A 128 25.34 40.96 -7.12
CA LEU A 128 25.37 41.34 -8.54
C LEU A 128 25.65 42.83 -8.70
N GLN A 129 24.99 43.68 -7.93
CA GLN A 129 25.20 45.12 -7.96
C GLN A 129 26.63 45.50 -7.52
N GLN A 130 27.16 44.83 -6.50
CA GLN A 130 28.53 45.03 -6.04
C GLN A 130 29.56 44.56 -7.08
N SER A 131 29.32 43.42 -7.74
CA SER A 131 30.16 42.91 -8.82
C SER A 131 30.22 43.89 -10.00
N LYS A 132 29.07 44.47 -10.37
CA LYS A 132 28.98 45.49 -11.42
C LYS A 132 29.81 46.73 -11.08
N LYS A 133 29.70 47.25 -9.85
CA LYS A 133 30.52 48.39 -9.37
C LYS A 133 32.01 48.09 -9.45
N GLN A 134 32.43 46.90 -9.00
CA GLN A 134 33.84 46.48 -9.08
C GLN A 134 34.33 46.36 -10.53
N GLN A 135 33.47 45.89 -11.43
CA GLN A 135 33.81 45.79 -12.85
C GLN A 135 33.99 47.19 -13.49
N GLU A 136 33.11 48.14 -13.19
CA GLU A 136 33.23 49.54 -13.62
C GLU A 136 34.53 50.19 -13.09
N GLU A 137 34.86 49.96 -11.81
CA GLU A 137 36.11 50.45 -11.22
C GLU A 137 37.35 49.81 -11.87
N LEU A 138 37.31 48.52 -12.20
CA LEU A 138 38.36 47.85 -12.95
C LEU A 138 38.58 48.46 -14.33
N TYR A 139 37.50 48.80 -15.05
CA TYR A 139 37.59 49.50 -16.33
C TYR A 139 38.24 50.90 -16.17
N ARG A 140 37.86 51.64 -15.13
CA ARG A 140 38.47 52.95 -14.80
C ARG A 140 39.97 52.82 -14.53
N LEU A 141 40.38 51.88 -13.68
CA LEU A 141 41.79 51.65 -13.36
C LEU A 141 42.61 51.20 -14.58
N LYS A 142 42.04 50.37 -15.47
CA LYS A 142 42.70 50.01 -16.73
C LYS A 142 42.92 51.22 -17.64
N TYR A 143 41.95 52.13 -17.70
CA TYR A 143 42.10 53.38 -18.45
C TYR A 143 43.20 54.27 -17.86
N GLU A 144 43.18 54.49 -16.55
CA GLU A 144 44.21 55.26 -15.82
C GLU A 144 45.61 54.65 -16.00
N LEU A 145 45.72 53.31 -15.97
CA LEU A 145 46.98 52.61 -16.22
C LEU A 145 47.51 52.86 -17.65
N GLY A 146 46.62 52.83 -18.65
CA GLY A 146 46.99 53.16 -20.03
C GLY A 146 47.49 54.61 -20.19
N GLU A 147 46.88 55.57 -19.49
CA GLU A 147 47.35 56.96 -19.46
C GLU A 147 48.71 57.08 -18.74
N LEU A 148 48.90 56.34 -17.64
CA LEU A 148 50.17 56.28 -16.92
C LEU A 148 51.29 55.75 -17.82
N ASP A 149 51.03 54.68 -18.58
CA ASP A 149 52.00 54.10 -19.51
C ASP A 149 52.39 55.08 -20.61
N LYS A 150 51.44 55.87 -21.15
CA LYS A 150 51.74 56.96 -22.11
C LYS A 150 52.65 58.02 -21.48
N CYS A 151 52.35 58.46 -20.25
CA CYS A 151 53.19 59.41 -19.51
C CYS A 151 54.59 58.82 -19.24
N ARG A 152 54.67 57.54 -18.90
CA ARG A 152 55.93 56.83 -18.66
C ARG A 152 56.76 56.72 -19.94
N ALA A 153 56.14 56.46 -21.08
CA ALA A 153 56.81 56.46 -22.38
C ALA A 153 57.36 57.85 -22.74
N LYS A 154 56.59 58.92 -22.52
CA LYS A 154 57.06 60.31 -22.68
C LYS A 154 58.26 60.60 -21.77
N LEU A 155 58.18 60.20 -20.51
CA LEU A 155 59.27 60.38 -19.54
C LEU A 155 60.54 59.62 -19.96
N VAL A 156 60.41 58.38 -20.43
CA VAL A 156 61.55 57.60 -20.95
C VAL A 156 62.16 58.30 -22.16
N ASN A 157 61.35 58.78 -23.10
CA ASN A 157 61.82 59.51 -24.27
C ASN A 157 62.59 60.79 -23.87
N GLU A 158 62.03 61.59 -22.97
CA GLU A 158 62.70 62.75 -22.37
C GLU A 158 64.01 62.38 -21.68
N THR A 159 64.03 61.26 -20.96
CA THR A 159 65.25 60.75 -20.28
C THR A 159 66.31 60.36 -21.30
N ILE A 160 65.93 59.71 -22.40
CA ILE A 160 66.85 59.35 -23.50
C ILE A 160 67.39 60.60 -24.17
N LEU A 161 66.54 61.58 -24.50
CA LEU A 161 66.96 62.84 -25.11
C LEU A 161 67.91 63.62 -24.19
N LYS A 162 67.60 63.70 -22.89
CA LYS A 162 68.49 64.28 -21.89
C LYS A 162 69.80 63.51 -21.79
N GLN A 163 69.77 62.19 -21.77
CA GLN A 163 70.97 61.36 -21.75
C GLN A 163 71.81 61.55 -23.03
N GLN A 164 71.18 61.70 -24.20
CA GLN A 164 71.87 62.01 -25.45
C GLN A 164 72.51 63.40 -25.40
N ALA A 165 71.82 64.40 -24.85
CA ALA A 165 72.39 65.73 -24.64
C ALA A 165 73.59 65.69 -23.67
N VAL A 166 73.44 64.99 -22.54
CA VAL A 166 74.53 64.75 -21.57
C VAL A 166 75.67 63.97 -22.21
N ASN A 167 75.40 62.94 -23.01
CA ASN A 167 76.41 62.16 -23.72
C ASN A 167 77.11 62.99 -24.79
N LYS A 168 76.42 63.89 -25.48
CA LYS A 168 77.01 64.81 -26.45
C LYS A 168 77.88 65.86 -25.76
N LEU A 169 77.47 66.35 -24.59
CA LEU A 169 78.30 67.18 -23.72
C LEU A 169 79.50 66.41 -23.18
N ALA A 170 79.32 65.14 -22.81
CA ALA A 170 80.38 64.23 -22.40
C ALA A 170 81.31 63.90 -23.57
N GLU A 171 80.83 63.84 -24.82
CA GLU A 171 81.62 63.65 -26.04
C GLU A 171 82.45 64.90 -26.35
N ILE A 172 81.90 66.09 -26.11
CA ILE A 172 82.64 67.36 -26.16
C ILE A 172 83.68 67.42 -25.03
N MET A 173 83.36 66.92 -23.83
CA MET A 173 84.30 66.80 -22.71
C MET A 173 85.40 65.75 -22.95
N ASN A 174 85.06 64.58 -23.50
CA ASN A 174 85.93 63.41 -23.70
C ASN A 174 86.69 63.43 -25.05
N ARG A 175 86.61 64.52 -25.83
CA ARG A 175 87.73 64.92 -26.71
C ARG A 175 88.98 65.31 -25.91
N LYS A 176 88.90 65.33 -24.57
CA LYS A 176 90.01 65.15 -23.65
C LYS A 176 89.73 63.91 -22.79
N ASP A 177 90.45 62.85 -23.11
CA ASP A 177 90.62 61.61 -22.34
C ASP A 177 89.70 60.41 -22.61
N ASN A 178 90.43 59.29 -22.74
CA ASN A 178 90.10 57.95 -23.21
C ASN A 178 89.51 57.05 -22.10
N ASN A 179 88.71 56.08 -22.55
CA ASN A 179 88.63 54.67 -22.09
C ASN A 179 87.85 54.22 -20.82
N LEU A 180 87.07 53.13 -21.04
CA LEU A 180 86.77 51.94 -20.20
C LEU A 180 85.40 51.77 -19.47
N THR A 181 84.54 50.95 -20.10
CA THR A 181 83.83 49.72 -19.62
C THR A 181 82.80 49.70 -18.47
N GLY A 182 81.57 49.28 -18.80
CA GLY A 182 80.98 48.00 -18.35
C GLY A 182 80.08 47.96 -17.10
N LYS A 183 78.75 47.78 -17.29
CA LYS A 183 77.83 47.24 -16.27
C LYS A 183 76.81 46.27 -16.90
N GLN A 184 76.78 45.03 -16.44
CA GLN A 184 75.56 44.21 -16.44
C GLN A 184 75.55 43.30 -15.20
N LYS A 185 74.58 43.54 -14.32
CA LYS A 185 74.20 42.67 -13.20
C LYS A 185 73.07 41.76 -13.67
N MET A 186 73.34 40.47 -13.83
CA MET A 186 72.31 39.42 -13.81
C MET A 186 71.97 39.15 -12.34
N LYS A 187 70.77 39.54 -11.90
CA LYS A 187 70.21 39.24 -10.59
C LYS A 187 69.11 38.20 -10.75
N VAL A 188 69.44 36.98 -10.37
CA VAL A 188 68.62 35.97 -9.68
C VAL A 188 67.12 36.28 -9.63
N ASN A 189 66.34 35.61 -10.48
CA ASN A 189 64.92 35.35 -10.24
C ASN A 189 64.78 33.90 -9.75
N SER A 190 64.78 33.69 -8.43
CA SER A 190 64.32 32.43 -7.82
C SER A 190 63.88 32.61 -6.36
N THR A 191 63.24 33.74 -6.05
CA THR A 191 62.58 33.96 -4.75
C THR A 191 61.16 34.51 -4.90
N ALA A 192 60.85 35.20 -6.00
CA ALA A 192 59.49 35.63 -6.33
C ALA A 192 58.62 34.48 -6.86
N GLU A 193 59.17 33.60 -7.71
CA GLU A 193 58.47 32.40 -8.19
C GLU A 193 58.33 31.33 -7.10
N LEU A 194 59.30 31.22 -6.21
CA LEU A 194 59.22 30.33 -5.04
C LEU A 194 58.12 30.79 -4.08
N ARG A 195 57.99 32.10 -3.82
CA ARG A 195 56.88 32.67 -3.03
C ARG A 195 55.52 32.57 -3.74
N LYS A 196 55.49 32.60 -5.08
CA LYS A 196 54.27 32.40 -5.86
C LYS A 196 53.83 30.93 -5.83
N LYS A 197 54.77 30.00 -5.99
CA LYS A 197 54.56 28.56 -5.81
C LYS A 197 54.21 28.18 -4.37
N GLU A 198 54.77 28.84 -3.36
CA GLU A 198 54.37 28.63 -1.95
C GLU A 198 52.95 29.10 -1.66
N LYS A 199 52.52 30.25 -2.22
CA LYS A 199 51.13 30.71 -2.09
C LYS A 199 50.16 29.79 -2.83
N GLU A 200 50.52 29.34 -4.02
CA GLU A 200 49.74 28.39 -4.81
C GLU A 200 49.69 27.01 -4.15
N SER A 201 50.79 26.52 -3.57
CA SER A 201 50.84 25.28 -2.80
C SER A 201 49.97 25.35 -1.55
N LYS A 202 49.97 26.47 -0.82
CA LYS A 202 49.07 26.67 0.33
C LYS A 202 47.60 26.71 -0.09
N ARG A 203 47.30 27.35 -1.23
CA ARG A 203 45.95 27.38 -1.79
C ARG A 203 45.46 25.99 -2.20
N LEU A 204 46.28 25.24 -2.94
CA LEU A 204 45.96 23.87 -3.35
C LEU A 204 45.81 22.93 -2.15
N GLN A 205 46.59 23.13 -1.09
CA GLN A 205 46.47 22.35 0.15
C GLN A 205 45.17 22.67 0.92
N GLN A 206 44.72 23.92 0.89
CA GLN A 206 43.42 24.32 1.45
C GLN A 206 42.26 23.77 0.60
N GLU A 207 42.34 23.87 -0.72
CA GLU A 207 41.34 23.29 -1.64
C GLU A 207 41.24 21.76 -1.46
N LEU A 208 42.37 21.06 -1.34
CA LEU A 208 42.40 19.62 -1.04
C LEU A 208 41.76 19.29 0.31
N SER A 209 41.98 20.13 1.33
CA SER A 209 41.36 19.95 2.65
C SER A 209 39.85 20.13 2.61
N VAL A 210 39.35 21.11 1.85
CA VAL A 210 37.92 21.34 1.67
C VAL A 210 37.29 20.20 0.88
N GLU A 211 37.96 19.69 -0.15
CA GLU A 211 37.43 18.60 -0.96
C GLU A 211 37.38 17.28 -0.17
N ARG A 212 38.36 17.01 0.71
CA ARG A 212 38.30 15.90 1.66
C ARG A 212 37.11 16.02 2.61
N ALA A 213 36.87 17.20 3.19
CA ALA A 213 35.73 17.42 4.08
C ALA A 213 34.38 17.20 3.38
N LYS A 214 34.24 17.64 2.12
CA LYS A 214 33.04 17.38 1.31
C LYS A 214 32.86 15.90 1.01
N TYR A 215 33.94 15.18 0.70
CA TYR A 215 33.90 13.75 0.46
C TYR A 215 33.49 12.97 1.72
N ASP A 216 34.03 13.36 2.88
CA ASP A 216 33.66 12.77 4.17
C ASP A 216 32.17 13.03 4.48
N GLU A 217 31.66 14.24 4.24
CA GLU A 217 30.24 14.57 4.38
C GLU A 217 29.35 13.73 3.45
N MET A 218 29.78 13.52 2.20
CA MET A 218 29.06 12.68 1.24
C MET A 218 29.02 11.21 1.69
N CYS A 219 30.15 10.67 2.17
CA CYS A 219 30.22 9.31 2.71
C CYS A 219 29.30 9.14 3.92
N GLN A 220 29.24 10.14 4.80
CA GLN A 220 28.33 10.12 5.95
C GLN A 220 26.86 10.08 5.52
N LYS A 221 26.45 10.92 4.57
CA LYS A 221 25.08 10.92 4.01
C LYS A 221 24.72 9.59 3.34
N HIS A 222 25.67 8.99 2.62
CA HIS A 222 25.47 7.68 2.01
C HIS A 222 25.25 6.60 3.08
N ASN A 223 26.07 6.57 4.13
CA ASN A 223 25.90 5.63 5.25
C ASN A 223 24.56 5.83 6.00
N GLU A 224 24.14 7.08 6.20
CA GLU A 224 22.83 7.39 6.80
C GLU A 224 21.68 6.86 5.94
N THR A 225 21.78 7.01 4.61
CA THR A 225 20.80 6.49 3.65
C THR A 225 20.73 4.96 3.70
N VAL A 226 21.89 4.29 3.74
CA VAL A 226 21.96 2.82 3.87
C VAL A 226 21.31 2.36 5.18
N SER A 227 21.55 3.07 6.30
CA SER A 227 20.91 2.76 7.59
C SER A 227 19.38 2.93 7.56
N LEU A 228 18.88 3.96 6.87
CA LEU A 228 17.45 4.18 6.68
C LEU A 228 16.81 3.08 5.84
N LEU A 229 17.44 2.68 4.74
CA LEU A 229 16.97 1.58 3.88
C LEU A 229 16.92 0.25 4.65
N ALA A 230 17.94 -0.06 5.46
CA ALA A 230 17.94 -1.26 6.29
C ALA A 230 16.75 -1.28 7.28
N ARG A 231 16.47 -0.14 7.94
CA ARG A 231 15.29 -0.01 8.82
C ARG A 231 13.97 -0.17 8.06
N GLN A 232 13.89 0.34 6.84
CA GLN A 232 12.70 0.19 6.01
C GLN A 232 12.46 -1.27 5.63
N ILE A 233 13.52 -2.02 5.31
CA ILE A 233 13.44 -3.46 5.01
C ILE A 233 12.91 -4.22 6.23
N ASP A 234 13.41 -3.92 7.44
CA ASP A 234 12.93 -4.55 8.68
C ASP A 234 11.43 -4.27 8.92
N VAL A 235 10.98 -3.04 8.68
CA VAL A 235 9.57 -2.67 8.81
C VAL A 235 8.71 -3.38 7.76
N ASN A 236 9.14 -3.40 6.50
CA ASN A 236 8.42 -4.10 5.43
C ASN A 236 8.29 -5.59 5.71
N THR A 237 9.35 -6.22 6.24
CA THR A 237 9.35 -7.65 6.60
C THR A 237 8.32 -7.93 7.70
N LYS A 238 8.22 -7.06 8.72
CA LYS A 238 7.21 -7.19 9.78
C LYS A 238 5.79 -7.03 9.25
N LEU A 239 5.56 -6.04 8.39
CA LEU A 239 4.25 -5.84 7.76
C LEU A 239 3.86 -7.03 6.89
N GLN A 240 4.82 -7.63 6.17
CA GLN A 240 4.56 -8.85 5.41
C GLN A 240 4.14 -10.01 6.31
N MET A 241 4.83 -10.23 7.43
CA MET A 241 4.42 -11.25 8.40
C MET A 241 3.03 -10.98 8.99
N GLU A 242 2.66 -9.71 9.22
CA GLU A 242 1.33 -9.35 9.69
C GLU A 242 0.25 -9.63 8.64
N ILE A 243 0.53 -9.35 7.37
CA ILE A 243 -0.35 -9.68 6.24
C ILE A 243 -0.57 -11.19 6.18
N ASP A 244 0.48 -12.00 6.30
CA ASP A 244 0.38 -13.46 6.23
C ASP A 244 -0.43 -14.03 7.42
N CYS A 245 -0.21 -13.50 8.63
CA CYS A 245 -1.03 -13.82 9.80
C CYS A 245 -2.51 -13.47 9.58
N LYS A 246 -2.81 -12.32 8.96
CA LYS A 246 -4.18 -11.91 8.65
C LYS A 246 -4.80 -12.76 7.53
N ALA A 247 -4.01 -13.18 6.55
CA ALA A 247 -4.46 -14.08 5.48
C ALA A 247 -4.90 -15.44 6.07
N THR A 248 -4.11 -16.03 6.97
CA THR A 248 -4.47 -17.29 7.64
C THR A 248 -5.71 -17.14 8.54
N GLU A 249 -5.89 -15.99 9.21
CA GLU A 249 -7.10 -15.69 9.98
C GLU A 249 -8.35 -15.63 9.08
N ILE A 250 -8.23 -15.02 7.90
CA ILE A 250 -9.32 -14.98 6.90
C ILE A 250 -9.67 -16.39 6.41
N GLU A 251 -8.67 -17.21 6.08
CA GLU A 251 -8.89 -18.59 5.65
C GLU A 251 -9.61 -19.42 6.72
N HIS A 252 -9.21 -19.27 7.99
CA HIS A 252 -9.88 -19.95 9.11
C HIS A 252 -11.33 -19.50 9.31
N LEU A 253 -11.59 -18.21 9.16
CA LEU A 253 -12.95 -17.67 9.23
C LEU A 253 -13.81 -18.13 8.04
N GLN A 254 -13.23 -18.22 6.84
CA GLN A 254 -13.90 -18.77 5.66
C GLN A 254 -14.24 -20.25 5.86
N MET A 255 -13.32 -21.04 6.42
CA MET A 255 -13.57 -22.45 6.75
C MET A 255 -14.74 -22.60 7.73
N LYS A 256 -14.75 -21.81 8.81
CA LYS A 256 -15.86 -21.82 9.79
C LYS A 256 -17.19 -21.39 9.19
N LEU A 257 -17.18 -20.41 8.28
CA LEU A 257 -18.38 -19.97 7.57
C LEU A 257 -18.92 -21.10 6.68
N ILE A 258 -18.05 -21.83 5.99
CA ILE A 258 -18.41 -23.01 5.19
C ILE A 258 -18.94 -24.13 6.08
N GLU A 259 -18.30 -24.43 7.21
CA GLU A 259 -18.77 -25.45 8.17
C GLU A 259 -20.15 -25.09 8.75
N THR A 260 -20.37 -23.82 9.08
CA THR A 260 -21.65 -23.32 9.62
C THR A 260 -22.75 -23.31 8.55
N ALA A 261 -22.42 -22.96 7.30
CA ALA A 261 -23.34 -23.04 6.16
C ALA A 261 -23.66 -24.50 5.77
N SER A 262 -22.71 -25.43 5.94
CA SER A 262 -22.90 -26.86 5.66
C SER A 262 -23.80 -27.55 6.68
N LEU A 263 -24.00 -26.97 7.87
CA LEU A 263 -24.97 -27.46 8.86
C LEU A 263 -26.40 -26.96 8.62
N SER A 264 -26.62 -26.03 7.67
CA SER A 264 -27.93 -25.41 7.42
C SER A 264 -28.54 -25.69 6.03
N SER A 265 -27.90 -26.47 5.14
CA SER A 265 -28.47 -26.80 3.83
C SER A 265 -28.35 -28.27 3.44
N VAL A 266 -29.52 -28.90 3.24
CA VAL A 266 -29.74 -30.01 2.32
C VAL A 266 -29.41 -29.52 0.91
N ASP A 267 -28.15 -29.64 0.50
CA ASP A 267 -27.73 -29.71 -0.91
C ASP A 267 -26.23 -30.00 -0.96
N ASN A 268 -25.90 -31.29 -1.02
CA ASN A 268 -24.54 -31.81 -1.05
C ASN A 268 -24.02 -32.00 -2.49
N ASP A 269 -24.54 -31.24 -3.46
CA ASP A 269 -24.28 -31.42 -4.89
C ASP A 269 -23.52 -30.24 -5.53
N MET A 270 -23.25 -29.15 -4.79
CA MET A 270 -22.57 -27.95 -5.32
C MET A 270 -21.10 -27.85 -4.91
N MET A 271 -20.59 -28.80 -4.12
CA MET A 271 -19.19 -28.82 -3.65
C MET A 271 -18.21 -29.45 -4.66
N GLU A 272 -18.70 -30.16 -5.68
CA GLU A 272 -17.84 -30.83 -6.67
C GLU A 272 -17.40 -29.90 -7.81
N GLU A 273 -18.22 -28.91 -8.19
CA GLU A 273 -17.96 -28.04 -9.35
C GLU A 273 -16.82 -27.01 -9.15
N ASN A 274 -16.44 -26.70 -7.91
CA ASN A 274 -15.44 -25.65 -7.63
C ASN A 274 -13.99 -26.17 -7.55
N GLN A 275 -13.78 -27.48 -7.44
CA GLN A 275 -12.45 -28.09 -7.54
C GLN A 275 -12.00 -28.33 -9.00
N ASP A 276 -12.94 -28.41 -9.94
CA ASP A 276 -12.67 -28.66 -11.37
C ASP A 276 -12.10 -27.45 -12.14
N SER A 277 -12.03 -26.27 -11.51
CA SER A 277 -11.54 -25.04 -12.17
C SER A 277 -10.04 -24.80 -12.00
N ILE A 278 -9.34 -25.62 -11.19
CA ILE A 278 -7.88 -25.51 -10.98
C ILE A 278 -7.20 -26.74 -11.59
N PHE A 279 -6.54 -26.57 -12.72
CA PHE A 279 -5.78 -27.65 -13.36
C PHE A 279 -4.33 -27.60 -12.94
N GLU A 280 -3.78 -28.70 -12.43
CA GLU A 280 -2.36 -28.80 -12.11
C GLU A 280 -1.70 -30.01 -12.77
N GLY A 281 -0.42 -29.87 -13.11
CA GLY A 281 0.33 -30.97 -13.70
C GLY A 281 1.68 -30.60 -14.28
N TRP A 282 2.37 -31.61 -14.80
CA TRP A 282 3.68 -31.44 -15.43
C TRP A 282 3.55 -31.00 -16.89
N LEU A 283 4.12 -29.86 -17.22
CA LEU A 283 4.22 -29.36 -18.59
C LEU A 283 5.68 -29.35 -19.05
N SER A 284 5.92 -29.80 -20.28
CA SER A 284 7.23 -29.66 -20.91
C SER A 284 7.28 -28.34 -21.65
N VAL A 285 8.12 -27.41 -21.19
CA VAL A 285 8.32 -26.10 -21.82
C VAL A 285 9.68 -26.04 -22.53
N PRO A 286 9.79 -25.34 -23.68
CA PRO A 286 11.04 -25.21 -24.40
C PRO A 286 12.05 -24.40 -23.58
N ASN A 287 13.28 -24.91 -23.43
CA ASN A 287 14.34 -24.21 -22.73
C ASN A 287 14.92 -23.09 -23.61
N LYS A 288 14.62 -21.83 -23.27
CA LYS A 288 15.05 -20.63 -24.01
C LYS A 288 16.56 -20.57 -24.28
N GLN A 289 17.40 -21.20 -23.45
CA GLN A 289 18.86 -21.19 -23.63
C GLN A 289 19.39 -22.25 -24.61
N ASN A 290 18.63 -23.31 -24.96
CA ASN A 290 19.20 -24.49 -25.64
C ASN A 290 18.28 -25.13 -26.71
N ILE A 291 17.49 -24.30 -27.40
CA ILE A 291 16.44 -24.72 -28.35
C ILE A 291 17.02 -25.53 -29.54
N LYS A 292 18.30 -25.31 -29.91
CA LYS A 292 18.97 -26.01 -31.02
C LYS A 292 19.31 -27.48 -30.71
N ARG A 293 19.33 -27.92 -29.45
CA ARG A 293 19.60 -29.31 -29.03
C ARG A 293 18.46 -29.89 -28.19
N HIS A 294 17.22 -29.80 -28.68
CA HIS A 294 16.06 -30.57 -28.18
C HIS A 294 15.76 -30.40 -26.67
N GLY A 295 16.17 -29.27 -26.07
CA GLY A 295 16.03 -29.07 -24.63
C GLY A 295 14.61 -28.69 -24.22
N TRP A 296 13.76 -29.68 -23.97
CA TRP A 296 12.50 -29.48 -23.26
C TRP A 296 12.76 -29.63 -21.75
N LYS A 297 12.26 -28.69 -20.94
CA LYS A 297 12.34 -28.77 -19.48
C LYS A 297 10.95 -29.04 -18.92
N ARG A 298 10.85 -30.06 -18.05
CA ARG A 298 9.61 -30.31 -17.29
C ARG A 298 9.49 -29.26 -16.17
N GLN A 299 8.32 -28.65 -16.09
CA GLN A 299 7.95 -27.69 -15.05
C GLN A 299 6.58 -28.10 -14.50
N PHE A 300 6.35 -27.82 -13.22
CA PHE A 300 5.05 -28.05 -12.60
C PHE A 300 4.20 -26.80 -12.77
N VAL A 301 2.98 -26.94 -13.30
CA VAL A 301 2.12 -25.81 -13.68
C VAL A 301 0.81 -25.90 -12.92
N VAL A 302 0.38 -24.77 -12.38
CA VAL A 302 -0.94 -24.59 -11.74
C VAL A 302 -1.71 -23.55 -12.54
N VAL A 303 -2.81 -23.97 -13.15
CA VAL A 303 -3.73 -23.14 -13.94
C VAL A 303 -4.95 -22.85 -13.08
N SER A 304 -5.17 -21.57 -12.81
CA SER A 304 -6.40 -21.08 -12.19
C SER A 304 -7.12 -20.13 -13.14
N PRO A 305 -8.42 -19.83 -12.93
CA PRO A 305 -9.18 -18.91 -13.79
C PRO A 305 -8.60 -17.50 -13.90
N LYS A 306 -7.72 -17.10 -12.97
CA LYS A 306 -7.13 -15.76 -12.90
C LYS A 306 -5.66 -15.70 -13.28
N ARG A 307 -4.94 -16.82 -13.19
CA ARG A 307 -3.49 -16.88 -13.42
C ARG A 307 -2.99 -18.30 -13.69
N ILE A 308 -1.89 -18.42 -14.42
CA ILE A 308 -1.12 -19.65 -14.63
C ILE A 308 0.24 -19.47 -13.95
N ILE A 309 0.64 -20.39 -13.08
CA ILE A 309 1.90 -20.33 -12.33
C ILE A 309 2.77 -21.52 -12.71
N PHE A 310 4.06 -21.28 -12.93
CA PHE A 310 5.07 -22.30 -13.25
C PHE A 310 6.07 -22.42 -12.09
N TYR A 311 6.35 -23.66 -11.69
CA TYR A 311 7.31 -24.02 -10.65
C TYR A 311 8.39 -24.96 -11.19
N SER A 312 9.56 -24.98 -10.56
CA SER A 312 10.62 -25.94 -10.87
C SER A 312 10.27 -27.36 -10.44
N SER A 313 9.53 -27.51 -9.34
CA SER A 313 9.07 -28.80 -8.81
C SER A 313 7.74 -28.67 -8.06
N GLU A 314 7.09 -29.80 -7.80
CA GLU A 314 5.89 -29.87 -6.96
C GLU A 314 6.18 -29.49 -5.48
N LEU A 315 7.41 -29.72 -5.02
CA LEU A 315 7.86 -29.34 -3.68
C LEU A 315 7.95 -27.81 -3.51
N ASP A 316 8.33 -27.11 -4.58
CA ASP A 316 8.44 -25.65 -4.60
C ASP A 316 7.07 -24.97 -4.45
N LYS A 317 6.01 -25.60 -4.97
CA LYS A 317 4.62 -25.19 -4.74
C LYS A 317 4.22 -25.30 -3.26
N GLN A 318 4.53 -26.43 -2.60
CA GLN A 318 4.11 -26.69 -1.21
C GLN A 318 4.79 -25.77 -0.19
N ASN A 319 6.04 -25.36 -0.46
CA ASN A 319 6.80 -24.47 0.41
C ASN A 319 6.57 -22.98 0.13
N THR A 320 5.61 -22.62 -0.73
CA THR A 320 5.35 -21.24 -1.17
C THR A 320 6.62 -20.53 -1.65
N SER A 321 7.49 -21.27 -2.33
CA SER A 321 8.76 -20.73 -2.85
C SER A 321 8.57 -19.97 -4.17
N ASP A 322 9.60 -19.22 -4.58
CA ASP A 322 9.56 -18.32 -5.73
C ASP A 322 9.09 -19.03 -7.02
N PRO A 323 7.97 -18.61 -7.62
CA PRO A 323 7.51 -19.17 -8.89
C PRO A 323 8.45 -18.75 -10.03
N LEU A 324 8.67 -19.66 -10.98
CA LEU A 324 9.52 -19.40 -12.16
C LEU A 324 8.86 -18.41 -13.13
N LEU A 325 7.53 -18.46 -13.24
CA LEU A 325 6.74 -17.59 -14.11
C LEU A 325 5.30 -17.53 -13.63
N ILE A 326 4.70 -16.35 -13.66
CA ILE A 326 3.27 -16.15 -13.43
C ILE A 326 2.70 -15.45 -14.67
N ILE A 327 1.61 -15.98 -15.22
CA ILE A 327 0.85 -15.38 -16.32
C ILE A 327 -0.52 -15.02 -15.76
N ASP A 328 -0.83 -13.74 -15.66
CA ASP A 328 -2.17 -13.28 -15.28
C ASP A 328 -3.14 -13.40 -16.46
N LEU A 329 -4.31 -13.99 -16.19
CA LEU A 329 -5.40 -14.19 -17.16
C LEU A 329 -6.55 -13.19 -16.97
N ARG A 330 -6.36 -12.17 -16.13
CA ARG A 330 -7.37 -11.14 -15.88
C ARG A 330 -7.54 -10.30 -17.14
N TYR A 331 -8.70 -10.44 -17.78
CA TYR A 331 -9.13 -9.54 -18.85
C TYR A 331 -9.45 -8.18 -18.22
N GLU A 332 -8.51 -7.22 -18.28
CA GLU A 332 -8.84 -5.83 -18.03
C GLU A 332 -9.79 -5.38 -19.13
N ARG A 333 -11.09 -5.25 -18.81
CA ARG A 333 -12.02 -4.51 -19.65
C ARG A 333 -11.60 -3.04 -19.55
N THR A 334 -10.67 -2.62 -20.40
CA THR A 334 -10.38 -1.20 -20.60
C THR A 334 -11.64 -0.56 -21.18
N SER A 335 -12.21 0.38 -20.43
CA SER A 335 -13.34 1.20 -20.87
C SER A 335 -12.86 2.32 -21.82
N ASP A 336 -12.04 1.97 -22.81
CA ASP A 336 -11.73 2.86 -23.92
C ASP A 336 -11.41 2.05 -25.17
N GLY A 337 -12.23 2.28 -26.20
CA GLY A 337 -12.16 1.60 -27.50
C GLY A 337 -11.07 2.16 -28.40
N SER A 338 -9.82 2.01 -28.01
CA SER A 338 -8.66 2.26 -28.87
C SER A 338 -7.69 1.08 -28.86
N ASN A 339 -7.65 0.37 -29.99
CA ASN A 339 -6.63 -0.63 -30.29
C ASN A 339 -5.27 0.08 -30.42
N GLU A 340 -4.43 -0.01 -29.40
CA GLU A 340 -2.98 0.09 -29.57
C GLU A 340 -2.30 -1.16 -29.00
N VAL A 341 -1.77 -1.96 -29.92
CA VAL A 341 -0.87 -3.07 -29.61
C VAL A 341 0.49 -2.46 -29.26
N SER A 342 0.75 -2.26 -27.97
CA SER A 342 2.12 -1.99 -27.51
C SER A 342 2.84 -3.33 -27.30
N ALA A 343 3.50 -3.80 -28.36
CA ALA A 343 4.51 -4.83 -28.26
C ALA A 343 5.76 -4.20 -27.63
N GLN A 344 6.01 -4.51 -26.36
CA GLN A 344 7.24 -4.09 -25.69
C GLN A 344 8.33 -5.12 -26.05
N GLU A 345 9.17 -4.75 -27.03
CA GLU A 345 10.40 -5.46 -27.35
C GLU A 345 11.34 -5.50 -26.13
N PRO A 346 12.07 -6.61 -25.90
CA PRO A 346 13.06 -6.69 -24.83
C PRO A 346 14.33 -5.92 -25.21
N VAL A 347 14.76 -5.05 -24.29
CA VAL A 347 16.04 -4.33 -24.30
C VAL A 347 17.20 -5.34 -24.31
N PRO A 348 18.23 -5.20 -25.17
CA PRO A 348 19.38 -6.10 -25.18
C PRO A 348 20.32 -5.78 -24.03
N GLU A 349 20.56 -6.77 -23.19
CA GLU A 349 21.52 -6.76 -22.08
C GLU A 349 22.96 -6.72 -22.64
N SER A 350 23.76 -5.73 -22.25
CA SER A 350 25.14 -5.57 -22.70
C SER A 350 26.05 -6.61 -22.03
N ALA A 351 26.68 -7.45 -22.85
CA ALA A 351 27.72 -8.39 -22.42
C ALA A 351 29.00 -7.65 -21.95
N PRO A 352 29.79 -8.23 -21.02
CA PRO A 352 31.04 -7.65 -20.56
C PRO A 352 32.18 -7.91 -21.57
N GLU A 353 32.93 -6.86 -21.89
CA GLU A 353 34.14 -6.95 -22.71
C GLU A 353 35.26 -7.71 -21.97
N LEU A 354 35.70 -8.82 -22.57
CA LEU A 354 36.92 -9.52 -22.18
C LEU A 354 38.13 -8.86 -22.85
N ASN A 355 39.00 -8.27 -22.05
CA ASN A 355 40.34 -7.84 -22.44
C ASN A 355 41.19 -9.03 -22.91
N LEU A 356 41.49 -9.08 -24.21
CA LEU A 356 42.52 -9.94 -24.79
C LEU A 356 43.83 -9.14 -24.89
N ILE A 357 44.77 -9.48 -24.01
CA ILE A 357 46.19 -9.13 -24.11
C ILE A 357 46.78 -10.00 -25.23
N SER A 358 47.23 -9.37 -26.32
CA SER A 358 48.02 -10.03 -27.36
C SER A 358 49.49 -10.04 -26.96
N VAL A 359 50.04 -11.25 -26.79
CA VAL A 359 51.48 -11.51 -26.78
C VAL A 359 51.94 -11.68 -28.22
N SER A 360 52.80 -10.78 -28.70
CA SER A 360 53.99 -11.02 -29.54
C SER A 360 54.67 -9.69 -29.83
#